data_AF-E2BER8-F1
#
_entry.id   AF-E2BER8-F1
#
_cell.length_a   1.000
_cell.length_b   1.000
_cell.length_c   1.000
_cell.angle_alpha   90.00
_cell.angle_beta   90.00
_cell.angle_gamma   90.00
#
_symmetry.space_group_name_H-M   'P 1'
#
loop_
_entity.id
_entity.type
_entity.pdbx_description
1 polymer ?
#
loop_
_entity_poly.entity_id
_entity_poly.type
_entity_poly.pdbx_seq_one_letter_code
_entity_poly.pdbx_strand_id
1 'polypeptide(L)'
;MENLKQRAVIEFFVKKGLRAMEIHSEMVDVLRESAPSKRMVCKWALEFQRGRTSIENDPRSRRPKSGSTPEIIEQIHVIVSEDPSVTTREIAHTIGIS
;
A
#
# COMPACT_ATOMS: atom_id res chain seq x y z
N MET A 1 9.01 -3.78 -1.75
CA MET A 1 10.22 -3.04 -1.35
C MET A 1 10.97 -2.43 -2.55
N GLU A 2 10.69 -2.83 -3.79
CA GLU A 2 11.64 -2.66 -4.91
C GLU A 2 11.93 -1.23 -5.40
N ASN A 3 11.17 -0.20 -5.00
CA ASN A 3 11.35 1.14 -5.59
C ASN A 3 11.81 2.20 -4.58
N LEU A 4 12.32 1.82 -3.41
CA LEU A 4 12.77 2.77 -2.38
C LEU A 4 13.97 3.60 -2.86
N LYS A 5 14.95 2.93 -3.49
CA LYS A 5 16.16 3.57 -4.05
C LYS A 5 15.81 4.61 -5.11
N GLN A 6 14.92 4.28 -6.02
CA GLN A 6 14.46 5.21 -7.07
C GLN A 6 13.78 6.45 -6.47
N ARG A 7 12.98 6.29 -5.40
CA ARG A 7 12.33 7.42 -4.72
C ARG A 7 13.32 8.34 -4.03
N ALA A 8 14.34 7.79 -3.37
CA ALA A 8 15.40 8.60 -2.76
C ALA A 8 16.16 9.42 -3.81
N VAL A 9 16.40 8.85 -5.00
CA VAL A 9 17.01 9.59 -6.13
C VAL A 9 16.08 10.70 -6.62
N ILE A 10 14.77 10.44 -6.72
CA ILE A 10 13.79 11.48 -7.10
C ILE A 10 13.78 12.60 -6.05
N GLU A 11 13.78 12.28 -4.75
CA GLU A 11 13.85 13.27 -3.66
C GLU A 11 15.09 14.15 -3.78
N PHE A 12 16.26 13.54 -4.00
CA PHE A 12 17.52 14.24 -4.20
C PHE A 12 17.44 15.24 -5.36
N PHE A 13 16.92 14.81 -6.52
CA PHE A 13 16.80 15.72 -7.67
C PHE A 13 15.75 16.82 -7.49
N VAL A 14 14.65 16.55 -6.77
CA VAL A 14 13.69 17.59 -6.38
C VAL A 14 14.36 18.63 -5.49
N LYS A 15 15.17 18.22 -4.51
CA LYS A 15 15.95 19.15 -3.67
C LYS A 15 16.99 19.95 -4.45
N LYS A 16 17.53 19.38 -5.53
CA LYS A 16 18.40 20.08 -6.49
C LYS A 16 17.62 21.07 -7.39
N GLY A 17 16.29 21.06 -7.38
CA GLY A 17 15.44 22.00 -8.11
C GLY A 17 15.04 21.54 -9.52
N LEU A 18 15.23 20.26 -9.86
CA LEU A 18 14.86 19.74 -11.18
C LEU A 18 13.34 19.52 -11.30
N ARG A 19 12.82 19.71 -12.51
CA ARG A 19 11.44 19.37 -12.86
C ARG A 19 11.30 17.87 -13.07
N ALA A 20 10.12 17.32 -12.79
CA ALA A 20 9.85 15.89 -12.89
C ALA A 20 10.24 15.26 -14.25
N MET A 21 10.12 16.01 -15.35
CA MET A 21 10.52 15.56 -16.68
C MET A 21 12.03 15.46 -16.85
N GLU A 22 12.78 16.42 -16.30
CA GLU A 22 14.25 16.42 -16.30
C GLU A 22 14.76 15.24 -15.47
N ILE A 23 14.15 15.01 -14.30
CA ILE A 23 14.45 13.86 -13.44
C ILE A 23 14.23 12.54 -14.18
N HIS A 24 13.11 12.40 -14.90
CA HIS A 24 12.83 11.18 -15.65
C HIS A 24 13.86 10.95 -16.75
N SER A 25 14.24 11.99 -17.51
CA SER A 25 15.28 11.87 -18.55
C SER A 25 16.62 11.45 -17.97
N GLU A 26 17.07 12.07 -16.87
CA GLU A 26 18.31 11.70 -16.16
C GLU A 26 18.28 10.25 -15.68
N MET A 27 17.17 9.81 -15.09
CA MET A 27 17.03 8.43 -14.61
C MET A 27 16.98 7.41 -15.75
N VAL A 28 16.39 7.75 -16.91
CA VAL A 28 16.38 6.90 -18.10
C VAL A 28 17.76 6.79 -18.73
N ASP A 29 18.52 7.88 -18.78
CA ASP A 29 19.87 7.88 -19.34
C ASP A 29 20.81 6.93 -18.55
N VAL A 30 20.73 6.99 -17.21
CA VAL A 30 21.56 6.17 -16.32
C VAL A 30 21.07 4.73 -16.18
N LEU A 31 19.76 4.53 -15.95
CA LEU A 31 19.21 3.21 -15.59
C LEU A 31 18.63 2.43 -16.77
N ARG A 32 18.37 3.10 -17.90
CA ARG A 32 17.80 2.52 -19.12
C ARG A 32 16.54 1.69 -18.82
N GLU A 33 16.61 0.37 -19.03
CA GLU A 33 15.48 -0.55 -18.83
C GLU A 33 15.02 -0.66 -17.37
N SER A 34 15.90 -0.34 -16.42
CA SER A 34 15.59 -0.34 -14.98
C SER A 34 15.05 1.01 -14.49
N ALA A 35 14.82 1.98 -15.39
CA ALA A 35 14.33 3.29 -15.03
C ALA A 35 12.88 3.26 -14.55
N PRO A 36 12.51 4.08 -13.55
CA PRO A 36 11.12 4.20 -13.13
C PRO A 36 10.27 4.84 -14.23
N SER A 37 9.01 4.40 -14.33
CA SER A 37 8.07 5.02 -15.27
C SER A 37 7.91 6.52 -15.01
N LYS A 38 7.70 7.30 -16.08
CA LYS A 38 7.35 8.72 -16.03
C LYS A 38 6.25 9.04 -15.02
N ARG A 39 5.18 8.22 -14.97
CA ARG A 39 4.07 8.40 -14.02
C ARG A 39 4.54 8.31 -12.56
N MET A 40 5.45 7.39 -12.26
CA MET A 40 6.01 7.23 -10.93
C MET A 40 6.89 8.42 -10.54
N VAL A 41 7.76 8.87 -11.44
CA VAL A 41 8.61 10.06 -11.21
C VAL A 41 7.76 11.29 -10.95
N CYS A 42 6.77 11.58 -11.79
CA CYS A 42 5.87 12.73 -11.60
C CYS A 42 5.12 12.66 -10.26
N LYS A 43 4.59 11.49 -9.90
CA LYS A 43 3.88 11.33 -8.63
C LYS A 43 4.79 11.66 -7.44
N TRP A 44 5.97 11.05 -7.37
CA TRP A 44 6.87 11.24 -6.23
C TRP A 44 7.47 12.65 -6.20
N ALA A 45 7.81 13.21 -7.36
CA ALA A 45 8.30 14.58 -7.42
C ALA A 45 7.28 15.57 -6.86
N LEU A 46 5.99 15.40 -7.18
CA LEU A 46 4.92 16.23 -6.64
C LEU A 46 4.74 16.05 -5.12
N GLU A 47 4.80 14.81 -4.62
CA GLU A 47 4.70 14.54 -3.19
C GLU A 47 5.86 15.17 -2.40
N PHE A 48 7.10 15.09 -2.92
CA PHE A 48 8.26 15.74 -2.31
C PHE A 48 8.17 17.26 -2.37
N GLN A 49 7.69 17.83 -3.48
CA GLN A 49 7.41 19.27 -3.58
C GLN A 49 6.35 19.74 -2.57
N ARG A 50 5.39 18.87 -2.22
CA ARG A 50 4.38 19.12 -1.19
C ARG A 50 4.91 18.96 0.25
N GLY A 51 6.19 18.68 0.43
CA GLY A 51 6.82 18.58 1.74
C GLY A 51 6.78 17.18 2.37
N ARG A 52 6.44 16.13 1.60
CA ARG A 52 6.61 14.75 2.08
C ARG A 52 8.09 14.47 2.33
N THR A 53 8.43 13.89 3.47
CA THR A 53 9.81 13.48 3.81
C THR A 53 10.02 11.97 3.78
N SER A 54 8.94 11.20 3.83
CA SER A 54 9.00 9.74 3.79
C SER A 54 9.07 9.23 2.35
N ILE A 55 10.10 8.42 2.08
CA ILE A 55 10.28 7.65 0.85
C ILE A 55 9.46 6.34 0.84
N GLU A 56 8.98 5.92 2.01
CA GLU A 56 8.16 4.72 2.14
C GLU A 56 6.72 4.99 1.69
N ASN A 57 6.01 3.91 1.33
CA ASN A 57 4.58 4.03 1.13
C ASN A 57 3.91 4.20 2.48
N ASP A 58 2.84 4.98 2.51
CA ASP A 58 1.97 5.01 3.68
C ASP A 58 1.40 3.60 3.92
N PRO A 59 1.10 3.26 5.19
CA PRO A 59 0.42 2.02 5.51
C PRO A 59 -0.79 1.87 4.60
N ARG A 60 -0.79 0.81 3.78
CA ARG A 60 -1.96 0.55 2.94
C ARG A 60 -3.12 0.28 3.89
N SER A 61 -4.13 1.14 3.86
CA SER A 61 -5.43 0.82 4.43
C SER A 61 -5.87 -0.49 3.78
N ARG A 62 -5.74 -1.57 4.54
CA ARG A 62 -6.39 -2.82 4.17
C ARG A 62 -7.84 -2.60 4.57
N ARG A 63 -8.77 -2.93 3.67
CA ARG A 63 -10.17 -3.09 4.07
C ARG A 63 -10.15 -3.97 5.33
N PRO A 64 -10.74 -3.52 6.45
CA PRO A 64 -10.91 -4.39 7.61
C PRO A 64 -11.54 -5.66 7.09
N LYS A 65 -10.89 -6.81 7.32
CA LYS A 65 -11.54 -8.09 7.05
C LYS A 65 -12.74 -8.09 7.99
N SER A 66 -13.95 -7.92 7.43
CA SER A 66 -15.16 -7.76 8.24
C SER A 66 -15.31 -8.87 9.28
N GLY A 67 -14.78 -10.07 9.03
CA GLY A 67 -14.80 -11.19 9.98
C GLY A 67 -13.58 -11.32 10.94
N SER A 68 -12.75 -10.29 11.11
CA SER A 68 -11.57 -10.36 12.00
C SER A 68 -11.61 -9.37 13.17
N THR A 69 -12.80 -8.84 13.51
CA THR A 69 -12.95 -8.08 14.74
C THR A 69 -13.01 -9.03 15.94
N PRO A 70 -12.53 -8.62 17.12
CA PRO A 70 -12.58 -9.46 18.32
C PRO A 70 -14.00 -9.96 18.63
N GLU A 71 -15.01 -9.12 18.40
CA GLU A 71 -16.41 -9.43 18.67
C GLU A 71 -16.94 -10.55 17.76
N ILE A 72 -16.57 -10.52 16.47
CA ILE A 72 -16.94 -11.57 15.53
C ILE A 72 -16.19 -12.88 15.82
N ILE A 73 -14.92 -12.80 16.23
CA ILE A 73 -14.15 -13.98 16.64
C ILE A 73 -14.80 -14.64 17.85
N GLU A 74 -15.24 -13.86 18.84
CA GLU A 74 -15.92 -14.37 20.02
C GLU A 74 -17.28 -15.00 19.68
N GLN A 75 -18.07 -14.37 18.80
CA GLN A 75 -19.33 -14.95 18.31
C GLN A 75 -19.14 -16.28 17.59
N ILE A 76 -18.11 -16.40 16.72
CA ILE A 76 -17.76 -17.68 16.08
C ILE A 76 -17.41 -18.72 17.14
N HIS A 77 -16.62 -18.33 18.16
CA HIS A 77 -16.20 -19.24 19.22
C HIS A 77 -17.39 -19.76 20.04
N VAL A 78 -18.37 -18.92 20.34
CA VAL A 78 -19.62 -19.32 21.02
C VAL A 78 -20.39 -20.34 20.17
N ILE A 79 -20.66 -20.02 18.90
CA ILE A 79 -21.44 -20.90 18.00
C ILE A 79 -20.78 -22.28 17.86
N VAL A 80 -19.45 -22.32 17.67
CA VAL A 80 -18.70 -23.59 17.54
C VAL A 80 -18.63 -24.36 18.86
N SER A 81 -18.63 -23.67 20.00
CA SER A 81 -18.65 -24.31 21.33
C SER A 81 -20.01 -24.92 21.66
N GLU A 82 -21.10 -24.31 21.18
CA GLU A 82 -22.48 -24.80 21.34
C GLU A 82 -22.77 -25.98 20.41
N ASP A 83 -22.33 -25.92 19.15
CA ASP A 83 -22.47 -27.00 18.17
C ASP A 83 -21.21 -27.16 17.31
N PRO A 84 -20.36 -28.17 17.59
CA PRO A 84 -19.18 -28.46 16.80
C PRO A 84 -19.47 -28.93 15.36
N SER A 85 -20.72 -29.28 15.02
CA SER A 85 -21.12 -29.77 13.70
C SER A 85 -21.59 -28.65 12.74
N VAL A 86 -21.67 -27.41 13.24
CA VAL A 86 -22.08 -26.24 12.47
C VAL A 86 -21.14 -25.95 11.28
N THR A 87 -21.72 -25.62 10.13
CA THR A 87 -20.92 -25.33 8.93
C THR A 87 -20.48 -23.87 8.88
N THR A 88 -19.39 -23.61 8.15
CA THR A 88 -18.89 -22.25 7.93
C THR A 88 -19.89 -21.33 7.24
N ARG A 89 -20.79 -21.88 6.40
CA ARG A 89 -21.87 -21.12 5.75
C ARG A 89 -22.95 -20.69 6.74
N GLU A 90 -23.32 -21.55 7.67
CA GLU A 90 -24.30 -21.24 8.71
C GLU A 90 -23.73 -20.19 9.67
N ILE A 91 -22.48 -20.34 10.11
CA ILE A 91 -21.79 -19.33 10.92
C ILE A 91 -21.78 -17.97 10.19
N ALA A 92 -21.40 -17.96 8.91
CA ALA A 92 -21.33 -16.75 8.11
C ALA A 92 -22.70 -16.06 7.96
N HIS A 93 -23.76 -16.85 7.72
CA HIS A 93 -25.14 -16.37 7.67
C HIS A 93 -25.59 -15.77 9.02
N THR A 94 -25.30 -16.44 10.13
CA THR A 94 -25.68 -16.00 11.48
C THR A 94 -24.99 -14.68 11.87
N ILE A 95 -23.74 -14.50 11.48
CA ILE A 95 -22.92 -13.32 11.81
C ILE A 95 -23.08 -12.21 10.75
N GLY A 96 -23.73 -12.49 9.62
CA GLY A 96 -23.94 -11.52 8.54
C GLY A 96 -22.65 -11.17 7.80
N ILE A 97 -21.68 -12.08 7.76
CA ILE A 97 -20.45 -11.97 6.99
C ILE A 97 -20.59 -12.82 5.71
N SER A 98 -20.10 -12.28 4.58
CA SER A 98 -20.15 -12.94 3.28
C SER A 98 -18.79 -13.50 2.87
#